data_AF-A0A0C3KN79-F1
#
_entry.id   AF-A0A0C3KN79-F1
#
_cell.length_a   1.000
_cell.length_b   1.000
_cell.length_c   1.000
_cell.angle_alpha   90.00
_cell.angle_beta   90.00
_cell.angle_gamma   90.00
#
_symmetry.space_group_name_H-M   'P 1'
#
loop_
_entity.id
_entity.type
_entity.pdbx_description
1 polymer ?
#
loop_
_entity_poly.entity_id
_entity_poly.type
_entity_poly.pdbx_seq_one_letter_code
_entity_poly.pdbx_strand_id
1 'polypeptide(L)'
;MTRTRWTVDGPDDAAVLEIEGRRFSTNNEGVPTMCNLVCRTMGGHAHIDYCRSDEEAACMGNDEVQHIMKRLRPNPDRPKDYVTHNLLWKRTGFKDPYSKEEQAVFAKCDAICSGPEHAGDAGSLAQPSYCTLPMFHTPADTNAGAPAVGYMSNDGHHFACRNPVVTQ
;
A
#
# COMPACT_ATOMS: atom_id res chain seq x y z
N MET A 1 -8.55 22.91 -15.80
CA MET A 1 -7.56 22.10 -15.06
C MET A 1 -8.31 21.33 -13.98
N THR A 2 -8.43 20.01 -14.10
CA THR A 2 -9.03 19.17 -13.06
C THR A 2 -8.10 19.16 -11.84
N ARG A 3 -8.52 19.77 -10.74
CA ARG A 3 -7.79 19.73 -9.46
C ARG A 3 -7.84 18.30 -8.93
N THR A 4 -6.68 17.64 -8.80
CA THR A 4 -6.61 16.34 -8.12
C THR A 4 -6.93 16.56 -6.65
N ARG A 5 -7.86 15.76 -6.12
CA ARG A 5 -8.22 15.76 -4.70
C ARG A 5 -7.65 14.51 -4.08
N TRP A 6 -7.04 14.66 -2.92
CA TRP A 6 -6.50 13.54 -2.15
C TRP A 6 -7.63 12.80 -1.45
N THR A 7 -7.48 11.47 -1.39
CA THR A 7 -8.23 10.58 -0.50
C THR A 7 -7.20 9.88 0.35
N VAL A 8 -7.34 9.98 1.67
CA VAL A 8 -6.56 9.23 2.64
C VAL A 8 -7.54 8.30 3.34
N ASP A 9 -7.30 7.01 3.24
CA ASP A 9 -8.05 6.04 4.03
C ASP A 9 -7.30 5.72 5.31
N GLY A 10 -7.79 6.29 6.41
CA GLY A 10 -7.29 6.05 7.76
C GLY A 10 -8.42 5.73 8.73
N PRO A 11 -8.10 5.61 10.03
CA PRO A 11 -9.05 5.19 11.06
C PRO A 11 -10.30 6.08 11.15
N ASP A 12 -10.21 7.35 10.75
CA ASP A 12 -11.34 8.27 10.60
C ASP A 12 -11.19 9.18 9.37
N ASP A 13 -12.25 9.91 9.03
CA ASP A 13 -12.27 10.86 7.90
C ASP A 13 -11.37 12.09 8.10
N ALA A 14 -10.84 12.30 9.31
CA ALA A 14 -9.89 13.35 9.67
C ALA A 14 -8.44 12.85 9.64
N ALA A 15 -8.21 11.60 9.23
CA ALA A 15 -6.88 11.02 9.11
C ALA A 15 -5.96 11.91 8.28
N VAL A 16 -4.82 12.22 8.87
CA VAL A 16 -3.74 12.97 8.22
C VAL A 16 -2.59 12.01 8.01
N LEU A 17 -2.22 11.84 6.75
CA LEU A 17 -1.01 11.14 6.36
C LEU A 17 0.13 12.16 6.32
N GLU A 18 1.19 11.94 7.09
CA GLU A 18 2.38 12.78 7.06
C GLU A 18 3.53 12.07 6.34
N ILE A 19 4.07 12.71 5.30
CA ILE A 19 5.18 12.17 4.50
C ILE A 19 6.22 13.29 4.37
N GLU A 20 7.43 13.04 4.87
CA GLU A 20 8.56 14.00 4.86
C GLU A 20 8.17 15.39 5.40
N GLY A 21 7.41 15.43 6.50
CA GLY A 21 6.94 16.69 7.12
C GLY A 21 5.81 17.38 6.38
N ARG A 22 5.24 16.77 5.33
CA ARG A 22 4.07 17.28 4.60
C ARG A 22 2.82 16.51 5.00
N ARG A 23 1.76 17.25 5.30
CA ARG A 23 0.46 16.71 5.75
C ARG A 23 -0.51 16.59 4.57
N PHE A 24 -1.01 15.38 4.34
CA PHE A 24 -2.03 15.05 3.35
C PHE A 24 -3.31 14.66 4.08
N SER A 25 -4.43 15.28 3.72
CA SER A 25 -5.75 14.94 4.24
C SER A 25 -6.76 14.80 3.11
N THR A 26 -7.81 14.04 3.37
CA THR A 26 -8.91 13.86 2.43
C THR A 26 -9.50 15.20 2.01
N ASN A 27 -9.77 15.35 0.72
CA ASN A 27 -10.21 16.58 0.05
C ASN A 27 -9.18 17.69 -0.08
N ASN A 28 -7.93 17.54 0.40
CA ASN A 28 -6.88 18.49 0.03
C ASN A 28 -6.74 18.52 -1.49
N GLU A 29 -6.63 19.72 -2.03
CA GLU A 29 -6.33 19.92 -3.43
C GLU A 29 -4.81 19.98 -3.58
N GLY A 30 -4.27 19.24 -4.54
CA GLY A 30 -2.85 19.22 -4.81
C GLY A 30 -2.56 19.06 -6.30
N VAL A 31 -1.34 19.36 -6.69
CA VAL A 31 -0.87 19.09 -8.05
C VAL A 31 -0.57 17.59 -8.16
N PRO A 32 -1.02 16.88 -9.22
CA PRO A 32 -0.74 15.46 -9.42
C PRO A 32 0.76 15.09 -9.36
N THR A 33 1.66 16.06 -9.55
CA THR A 33 3.12 15.92 -9.41
C THR A 33 3.60 15.62 -7.99
N MET A 34 2.72 15.38 -7.01
CA MET A 34 3.11 14.90 -5.69
C MET A 34 2.99 13.39 -5.51
N CYS A 35 2.26 12.68 -6.38
CA CYS A 35 2.16 11.22 -6.33
C CYS A 35 3.55 10.56 -6.44
N ASN A 36 4.46 11.18 -7.22
CA ASN A 36 5.77 10.58 -7.46
C ASN A 36 6.64 10.49 -6.18
N LEU A 37 6.51 11.49 -5.30
CA LEU A 37 7.22 11.55 -4.03
C LEU A 37 6.61 10.55 -3.04
N VAL A 38 5.29 10.50 -2.96
CA VAL A 38 4.55 9.64 -2.03
C VAL A 38 4.92 8.17 -2.22
N CYS A 39 4.94 7.65 -3.44
CA CYS A 39 5.27 6.22 -3.63
C CYS A 39 6.70 5.89 -3.23
N ARG A 40 7.65 6.78 -3.52
CA ARG A 40 9.06 6.60 -3.13
C ARG A 40 9.23 6.53 -1.63
N THR A 41 8.58 7.43 -0.89
CA THR A 41 8.72 7.48 0.56
C THR A 41 7.94 6.35 1.25
N MET A 42 6.74 6.01 0.76
CA MET A 42 5.89 4.99 1.40
C MET A 42 6.31 3.55 1.08
N GLY A 43 6.99 3.31 -0.04
CA GLY A 43 7.27 1.95 -0.50
C GLY A 43 6.00 1.23 -0.95
N GLY A 44 5.77 0.01 -0.46
CA GLY A 44 4.55 -0.75 -0.74
C GLY A 44 3.32 -0.04 -0.16
N HIS A 45 2.44 0.44 -1.03
CA HIS A 45 1.12 0.99 -0.67
C HIS A 45 0.17 0.85 -1.86
N ALA A 46 -1.13 0.74 -1.57
CA ALA A 46 -2.17 0.75 -2.61
C ALA A 46 -2.60 2.17 -2.96
N HIS A 47 -3.09 2.34 -4.19
CA HIS A 47 -3.76 3.57 -4.62
C HIS A 47 -5.27 3.42 -4.52
N ILE A 48 -5.98 4.54 -4.43
CA ILE A 48 -7.43 4.57 -4.48
C ILE A 48 -7.85 5.19 -5.80
N ASP A 49 -8.60 4.45 -6.60
CA ASP A 49 -9.22 4.93 -7.85
C ASP A 49 -10.72 4.58 -7.84
N TYR A 50 -11.49 5.22 -8.72
CA TYR A 50 -12.87 4.82 -8.89
C TYR A 50 -12.96 3.40 -9.43
N CYS A 51 -13.95 2.66 -8.92
CA CYS A 51 -14.29 1.37 -9.46
C CYS A 51 -14.72 1.53 -10.93
N ARG A 52 -14.26 0.60 -11.77
CA ARG A 52 -14.56 0.54 -13.20
C ARG A 52 -15.43 -0.66 -13.58
N SER A 53 -15.77 -1.50 -12.61
CA SER A 53 -16.68 -2.63 -12.80
C SER A 53 -18.12 -2.20 -12.57
N ASP A 54 -19.04 -2.78 -13.34
CA ASP A 54 -20.48 -2.67 -13.10
C ASP A 54 -20.94 -3.59 -11.95
N GLU A 55 -20.16 -4.63 -11.64
CA GLU A 55 -20.41 -5.59 -10.56
C GLU A 55 -19.25 -5.60 -9.55
N GLU A 56 -19.53 -5.31 -8.28
CA GLU A 56 -18.53 -5.28 -7.19
C GLU A 56 -17.79 -6.63 -7.06
N ALA A 57 -18.48 -7.75 -7.34
CA ALA A 57 -17.91 -9.09 -7.27
C ALA A 57 -16.75 -9.31 -8.25
N ALA A 58 -16.70 -8.58 -9.37
CA ALA A 58 -15.58 -8.68 -10.31
C ALA A 58 -14.28 -8.05 -9.77
N CYS A 59 -14.38 -7.25 -8.71
CA CYS A 59 -13.24 -6.65 -8.01
C CYS A 59 -12.81 -7.46 -6.77
N MET A 60 -13.41 -8.63 -6.51
CA MET A 60 -13.04 -9.52 -5.40
C MET A 60 -12.09 -10.63 -5.89
N GLY A 61 -11.01 -10.87 -5.15
CA GLY A 61 -10.06 -11.97 -5.46
C GLY A 61 -9.13 -11.70 -6.64
N ASN A 62 -9.00 -10.45 -7.07
CA ASN A 62 -8.04 -10.01 -8.08
C ASN A 62 -6.71 -9.60 -7.40
N ASP A 63 -5.57 -9.81 -8.07
CA ASP A 63 -4.24 -9.45 -7.58
C ASP A 63 -3.88 -7.97 -7.86
N GLU A 64 -4.64 -7.29 -8.72
CA GLU A 64 -4.46 -5.87 -9.07
C GLU A 64 -5.54 -4.93 -8.49
N VAL A 65 -6.67 -5.44 -7.99
CA VAL A 65 -7.84 -4.66 -7.53
C VAL A 65 -8.49 -5.27 -6.30
N GLN A 66 -8.86 -4.44 -5.33
CA GLN A 66 -9.69 -4.83 -4.18
C GLN A 66 -10.76 -3.76 -3.91
N HIS A 67 -12.03 -4.17 -3.89
CA HIS A 67 -13.15 -3.24 -3.72
C HIS A 67 -13.20 -2.60 -2.33
N ILE A 68 -13.51 -1.29 -2.26
CA ILE A 68 -13.65 -0.55 -1.00
C ILE A 68 -15.13 -0.40 -0.65
N MET A 69 -15.56 -1.10 0.39
CA MET A 69 -16.94 -0.99 0.91
C MET A 69 -17.20 0.32 1.67
N LYS A 70 -16.14 1.00 2.13
CA LYS A 70 -16.23 2.28 2.84
C LYS A 70 -16.57 3.41 1.86
N ARG A 71 -17.49 4.28 2.27
CA ARG A 71 -17.92 5.46 1.48
C ARG A 71 -16.89 6.59 1.55
N LEU A 72 -15.75 6.39 0.91
CA LEU A 72 -14.64 7.34 0.92
C LEU A 72 -14.95 8.62 0.13
N ARG A 73 -14.50 9.76 0.65
CA ARG A 73 -14.51 11.04 -0.07
C ARG A 73 -13.28 11.16 -0.99
N PRO A 74 -13.34 11.99 -2.05
CA PRO A 74 -14.51 12.72 -2.54
C PRO A 74 -15.53 11.78 -3.19
N ASN A 75 -16.78 12.24 -3.35
CA ASN A 75 -17.88 11.50 -3.96
C ASN A 75 -18.16 10.15 -3.25
N PRO A 76 -18.71 10.18 -2.03
CA PRO A 76 -18.96 8.97 -1.23
C PRO A 76 -20.00 8.01 -1.82
N ASP A 77 -20.78 8.46 -2.80
CA ASP A 77 -21.74 7.64 -3.55
C ASP A 77 -21.12 6.96 -4.78
N ARG A 78 -19.88 7.31 -5.13
CA ARG A 78 -19.18 6.71 -6.27
C ARG A 78 -18.23 5.61 -5.75
N PRO A 79 -18.43 4.33 -6.14
CA PRO A 79 -17.63 3.22 -5.65
C PRO A 79 -16.15 3.37 -6.01
N LYS A 80 -15.28 2.85 -5.16
CA LYS A 80 -13.81 2.96 -5.28
C LYS A 80 -13.17 1.62 -5.00
N ASP A 81 -11.99 1.43 -5.56
CA ASP A 81 -11.16 0.26 -5.35
C ASP A 81 -9.79 0.71 -4.84
N TYR A 82 -9.17 -0.14 -4.01
CA TYR A 82 -7.73 -0.16 -3.93
C TYR A 82 -7.20 -0.77 -5.23
N VAL A 83 -6.20 -0.15 -5.83
CA VAL A 83 -5.56 -0.61 -7.05
C VAL A 83 -4.05 -0.62 -6.87
N THR A 84 -3.38 -1.58 -7.50
CA THR A 84 -1.92 -1.62 -7.48
C THR A 84 -1.33 -0.42 -8.22
N HIS A 85 -0.10 -0.07 -7.87
CA HIS A 85 0.70 0.94 -8.60
C HIS A 85 0.70 0.69 -10.10
N ASN A 86 0.97 -0.55 -10.52
CA ASN A 86 1.01 -0.93 -11.92
C ASN A 86 -0.32 -0.64 -12.63
N LEU A 87 -1.44 -1.09 -12.03
CA LEU A 87 -2.77 -0.86 -12.60
C LEU A 87 -3.13 0.62 -12.66
N LEU A 88 -2.78 1.40 -11.62
CA LEU A 88 -3.01 2.85 -11.65
C LEU A 88 -2.30 3.49 -12.85
N TRP A 89 -1.00 3.21 -13.06
CA TRP A 89 -0.26 3.79 -14.18
C TRP A 89 -0.83 3.38 -15.53
N LYS A 90 -1.15 2.08 -15.73
CA LYS A 90 -1.86 1.59 -16.92
C LYS A 90 -3.15 2.38 -17.16
N ARG A 91 -3.93 2.63 -16.10
CA ARG A 91 -5.23 3.35 -16.15
C ARG A 91 -5.10 4.84 -16.47
N THR A 92 -3.99 5.48 -16.12
CA THR A 92 -3.74 6.89 -16.44
C THR A 92 -3.29 7.12 -17.88
N GLY A 93 -2.73 6.09 -18.53
CA GLY A 93 -2.14 6.19 -19.87
C GLY A 93 -0.75 6.84 -19.90
N PHE A 94 -0.20 7.24 -18.74
CA PHE A 94 1.17 7.72 -18.63
C PHE A 94 2.15 6.57 -18.41
N LYS A 95 3.37 6.76 -18.90
CA LYS A 95 4.47 5.84 -18.63
C LYS A 95 4.87 5.97 -17.16
N ASP A 96 4.95 4.83 -16.47
CA ASP A 96 5.50 4.73 -15.13
C ASP A 96 6.94 5.29 -15.11
N PRO A 97 7.21 6.35 -14.32
CA PRO A 97 8.50 7.03 -14.30
C PRO A 97 9.55 6.35 -13.40
N TYR A 98 9.17 5.31 -12.66
CA TYR A 98 10.03 4.67 -11.66
C TYR A 98 10.90 3.57 -12.27
N SER A 99 12.00 3.23 -11.58
CA SER A 99 12.84 2.11 -11.97
C SER A 99 12.14 0.76 -11.77
N LYS A 100 12.71 -0.32 -12.33
CA LYS A 100 12.16 -1.67 -12.15
C LYS A 100 12.28 -2.16 -10.71
N GLU A 101 13.32 -1.73 -10.02
CA GLU A 101 13.56 -2.03 -8.62
C GLU A 101 12.51 -1.33 -7.74
N GLU A 102 12.24 -0.04 -7.98
CA GLU A 102 11.17 0.70 -7.30
C GLU A 102 9.79 0.05 -7.56
N GLN A 103 9.47 -0.26 -8.81
CA GLN A 103 8.22 -0.95 -9.18
C GLN A 103 8.06 -2.30 -8.45
N ALA A 104 9.15 -3.05 -8.26
CA ALA A 104 9.13 -4.32 -7.54
C ALA A 104 8.88 -4.13 -6.03
N VAL A 105 9.28 -3.00 -5.44
CA VAL A 105 8.91 -2.64 -4.07
C VAL A 105 7.44 -2.25 -3.99
N PHE A 106 6.94 -1.44 -4.93
CA PHE A 106 5.53 -0.99 -4.92
C PHE A 106 4.53 -2.12 -5.16
N ALA A 107 4.98 -3.24 -5.74
CA ALA A 107 4.16 -4.43 -5.94
C ALA A 107 3.98 -5.28 -4.67
N LYS A 108 4.73 -5.00 -3.60
CA LYS A 108 4.67 -5.74 -2.34
C LYS A 108 3.55 -5.25 -1.44
N CYS A 109 2.99 -6.16 -0.65
CA CYS A 109 2.07 -5.85 0.43
C CYS A 109 2.62 -4.78 1.38
N ASP A 110 1.73 -3.92 1.85
CA ASP A 110 2.02 -2.78 2.73
C ASP A 110 2.16 -3.17 4.22
N ALA A 111 1.98 -4.44 4.57
CA ALA A 111 2.25 -4.94 5.92
C ALA A 111 3.75 -4.84 6.25
N ILE A 112 4.06 -4.35 7.45
CA ILE A 112 5.43 -4.13 7.95
C ILE A 112 5.69 -5.01 9.17
N CYS A 113 6.87 -5.63 9.22
CA CYS A 113 7.35 -6.39 10.37
C CYS A 113 7.45 -5.49 11.61
N SER A 114 6.95 -5.97 12.75
CA SER A 114 6.97 -5.27 14.03
C SER A 114 8.30 -5.40 14.80
N GLY A 115 9.34 -5.97 14.19
CA GLY A 115 10.66 -6.12 14.80
C GLY A 115 11.30 -4.77 15.15
N PRO A 116 11.85 -4.61 16.38
CA PRO A 116 12.43 -3.33 16.83
C PRO A 116 13.64 -2.91 15.99
N GLU A 117 14.30 -3.84 15.31
CA GLU A 117 15.41 -3.56 14.39
C GLU A 117 15.00 -2.68 13.19
N HIS A 118 13.69 -2.58 12.91
CA HIS A 118 13.17 -1.78 11.79
C HIS A 118 12.84 -0.33 12.16
N ALA A 119 12.74 -0.01 13.46
CA ALA A 119 12.32 1.31 13.93
C ALA A 119 13.39 2.40 13.78
N GLY A 120 14.66 2.02 13.60
CA GLY A 120 15.80 2.94 13.66
C GLY A 120 16.13 3.35 15.09
N ASP A 121 17.30 3.94 15.29
CA ASP A 121 17.79 4.40 16.59
C ASP A 121 18.54 5.75 16.46
N ALA A 122 19.20 6.20 17.53
CA ALA A 122 19.88 7.49 17.57
C ALA A 122 21.02 7.64 16.52
N GLY A 123 21.42 6.57 15.83
CA GLY A 123 22.44 6.60 14.77
C GLY A 123 21.97 6.02 13.43
N SER A 124 20.75 5.49 13.33
CA SER A 124 20.27 4.79 12.13
C SER A 124 18.85 5.20 11.75
N LEU A 125 18.63 5.37 10.46
CA LEU A 125 17.29 5.59 9.92
C LEU A 125 16.46 4.31 10.04
N ALA A 126 15.16 4.49 10.29
CA ALA A 126 14.20 3.39 10.24
C ALA A 126 14.27 2.66 8.90
N GLN A 127 14.34 1.35 8.94
CA GLN A 127 14.38 0.48 7.77
C GLN A 127 13.26 -0.56 7.88
N PRO A 128 12.02 -0.19 7.48
CA PRO A 128 10.88 -1.10 7.54
C PRO A 128 11.10 -2.34 6.67
N SER A 129 10.77 -3.51 7.21
CA SER A 129 10.74 -4.77 6.45
C SER A 129 9.31 -5.07 6.05
N TYR A 130 9.01 -4.89 4.77
CA TYR A 130 7.70 -5.17 4.19
C TYR A 130 7.47 -6.65 3.98
N CYS A 131 6.20 -7.06 4.00
CA CYS A 131 5.77 -8.34 3.47
C CYS A 131 6.27 -8.48 2.02
N THR A 132 6.74 -9.66 1.66
CA THR A 132 7.32 -9.94 0.33
C THR A 132 6.32 -10.53 -0.66
N LEU A 133 5.08 -10.78 -0.20
CA LEU A 133 3.98 -11.24 -1.04
C LEU A 133 3.40 -10.09 -1.89
N PRO A 134 2.63 -10.40 -2.95
CA PRO A 134 1.97 -9.38 -3.77
C PRO A 134 1.07 -8.45 -2.94
N MET A 135 0.87 -7.21 -3.41
CA MET A 135 0.07 -6.18 -2.75
C MET A 135 -1.26 -6.72 -2.20
N PHE A 136 -2.04 -7.37 -3.07
CA PHE A 136 -3.25 -8.07 -2.68
C PHE A 136 -2.97 -9.56 -2.70
N HIS A 137 -2.88 -10.15 -1.51
CA HIS A 137 -2.67 -11.58 -1.34
C HIS A 137 -3.64 -12.13 -0.30
N THR A 138 -4.05 -13.38 -0.48
CA THR A 138 -4.68 -14.13 0.61
C THR A 138 -3.62 -14.44 1.68
N PRO A 139 -3.99 -14.52 2.97
CA PRO A 139 -3.08 -15.00 4.01
C PRO A 139 -2.37 -16.29 3.57
N ALA A 140 -1.04 -16.30 3.65
CA ALA A 140 -0.29 -17.50 3.32
C ALA A 140 -0.59 -18.61 4.33
N ASP A 141 -0.62 -19.87 3.85
CA ASP A 141 -0.87 -21.02 4.72
C ASP A 141 0.33 -21.24 5.66
N THR A 142 0.11 -20.96 6.95
CA THR A 142 1.11 -21.12 8.00
C THR A 142 1.47 -22.59 8.27
N ASN A 143 0.68 -23.54 7.75
CA ASN A 143 0.92 -24.97 7.86
C ASN A 143 1.71 -25.55 6.67
N ALA A 144 1.93 -24.77 5.60
CA ALA A 144 2.62 -25.22 4.39
C ALA A 144 4.14 -25.43 4.57
N GLY A 145 4.64 -25.32 5.80
CA GLY A 145 6.06 -25.42 6.16
C GLY A 145 6.72 -24.05 6.30
N ALA A 146 7.83 -24.00 7.04
CA ALA A 146 8.56 -22.76 7.24
C ALA A 146 9.17 -22.26 5.91
N PRO A 147 9.13 -20.95 5.63
CA PRO A 147 9.77 -20.40 4.45
C PRO A 147 11.28 -20.64 4.49
N ALA A 148 11.91 -20.78 3.31
CA ALA A 148 13.35 -21.03 3.20
C ALA A 148 14.21 -19.87 3.73
N VAL A 149 13.68 -18.65 3.67
CA VAL A 149 14.29 -17.42 4.19
C VAL A 149 13.20 -16.63 4.91
N GLY A 150 13.51 -16.10 6.10
CA GLY A 150 12.60 -15.23 6.82
C GLY A 150 11.59 -15.98 7.71
N TYR A 151 10.41 -15.39 7.92
CA TYR A 151 9.33 -16.00 8.68
C TYR A 151 7.94 -15.61 8.15
N MET A 152 6.94 -16.42 8.50
CA MET A 152 5.53 -16.13 8.25
C MET A 152 4.86 -15.71 9.56
N SER A 153 4.15 -14.59 9.54
CA SER A 153 3.35 -14.14 10.68
C SER A 153 2.05 -14.94 10.79
N ASN A 154 1.41 -14.88 11.96
CA ASN A 154 0.18 -15.65 12.24
C ASN A 154 -1.01 -15.23 11.35
N ASP A 155 -1.00 -13.99 10.85
CA ASP A 155 -1.97 -13.46 9.89
C ASP A 155 -1.56 -13.68 8.41
N GLY A 156 -0.49 -14.43 8.17
CA GLY A 156 -0.12 -14.93 6.84
C GLY A 156 0.70 -13.97 5.98
N HIS A 157 1.37 -12.98 6.58
CA HIS A 157 2.36 -12.16 5.88
C HIS A 157 3.76 -12.78 5.95
N HIS A 158 4.54 -12.67 4.88
CA HIS A 158 5.88 -13.25 4.80
C HIS A 158 6.96 -12.16 4.80
N PHE A 159 7.81 -12.15 5.83
CA PHE A 159 8.89 -11.18 6.00
C PHE A 159 10.24 -11.86 5.83
N ALA A 160 11.18 -11.20 5.15
CA ALA A 160 12.53 -11.73 4.91
C ALA A 160 13.50 -11.58 6.10
N CYS A 161 13.07 -10.92 7.18
CA CYS A 161 13.84 -10.73 8.42
C CYS A 161 13.63 -11.90 9.40
N ARG A 162 14.27 -11.84 10.58
CA ARG A 162 14.09 -12.84 11.63
C ARG A 162 12.74 -12.64 12.31
N ASN A 163 12.15 -13.72 12.85
CA ASN A 163 10.90 -13.62 13.59
C ASN A 163 11.11 -12.86 14.91
N PRO A 164 10.50 -11.68 15.10
CA PRO A 164 10.72 -10.85 16.30
C PRO A 164 10.16 -11.47 17.58
N VAL A 165 9.28 -12.47 17.47
CA VAL A 165 8.71 -13.20 18.62
C VAL A 165 9.67 -14.27 19.13
N VAL A 166 10.54 -14.81 18.28
CA VAL A 166 11.50 -15.86 18.64
C VAL A 166 12.83 -15.27 19.12
N THR A 167 13.08 -13.99 18.84
CA THR A 167 14.32 -13.29 19.19
C THR A 167 14.25 -12.49 20.51
N GLN A 168 13.14 -12.60 21.25
CA GLN A 168 13.01 -12.10 22.64
C GLN A 168 13.37 -13.19 23.64
#